data_AF-A0A6P2AJY0-F1
#
_entry.id   AF-A0A6P2AJY0-F1
#
_cell.length_a   1.000
_cell.length_b   1.000
_cell.length_c   1.000
_cell.angle_alpha   90.00
_cell.angle_beta   90.00
_cell.angle_gamma   90.00
#
_symmetry.space_group_name_H-M   'P 1'
#
loop_
_entity.id
_entity.type
_entity.pdbx_description
1 polymer ?
#
loop_
_entity_poly.entity_id
_entity_poly.type
_entity_poly.pdbx_seq_one_letter_code
_entity_poly.pdbx_strand_id
1 'polypeptide(L)'
;MDISVSIIDQRLASVANNIRQEAAEELRIRDENKLKSLAFVYLCVQTILDLESDDAFDCLTEGGGDFGVDAMHISEEYDGEFTVSLFQAKYKNNLEGNSNFPEEGIESLINAIQYLFNPAAKLEYINQRLLAKVEEARSLIRDGYIPQVRALACNNGLKWNASAEEAIQRTGFGDQVTWEHVNHERLVKILQASRPVTDTLQLSGKAIIEDMEFSRVLVGRISVTEIATLIDRHGERLLERNIRRYLGLQGNRVNEGIRHTLTSDEKNNFYFYNNGVTLTCDSFSYNALQDGDYQVRVENLQIINGGQTCMTISKTLREPDLLHQNAQAYVLLRLYQLPRENEGLVQRITYATNSQNPVDLKDLRANDERQQRLEMDIQQLGFNYRRKRSDTNTRPVDITSGVAAEAVLSVWRRKPHQAKFF
;
A
#
# COMPACT_ATOMS: atom_id res chain seq x y z
N MET A 1 -11.42 21.23 -12.50
CA MET A 1 -11.11 19.82 -12.77
C MET A 1 -10.38 19.31 -11.55
N ASP A 2 -11.01 18.41 -10.80
CA ASP A 2 -10.43 17.84 -9.61
C ASP A 2 -9.39 16.79 -10.01
N ILE A 3 -8.13 17.04 -9.65
CA ILE A 3 -6.96 16.23 -10.05
C ILE A 3 -7.14 14.78 -9.58
N SER A 4 -7.65 14.59 -8.37
CA SER A 4 -7.83 13.26 -7.79
C SER A 4 -8.91 12.45 -8.55
N VAL A 5 -9.93 13.11 -9.10
CA VAL A 5 -10.94 12.46 -9.97
C VAL A 5 -10.31 11.98 -11.27
N SER A 6 -9.43 12.79 -11.87
CA SER A 6 -8.71 12.44 -13.10
C SER A 6 -7.75 11.26 -12.90
N ILE A 7 -7.08 11.14 -11.74
CA ILE A 7 -6.23 9.98 -11.40
C ILE A 7 -7.03 8.69 -11.43
N ILE A 8 -8.20 8.70 -10.78
CA ILE A 8 -9.07 7.52 -10.71
C ILE A 8 -9.59 7.18 -12.12
N ASP A 9 -10.06 8.15 -12.91
CA ASP A 9 -10.55 7.90 -14.28
C ASP A 9 -9.48 7.28 -15.20
N GLN A 10 -8.23 7.77 -15.14
CA GLN A 10 -7.13 7.16 -15.91
C GLN A 10 -6.82 5.73 -15.45
N ARG A 11 -6.85 5.48 -14.14
CA ARG A 11 -6.59 4.14 -13.59
C ARG A 11 -7.72 3.15 -13.92
N LEU A 12 -8.96 3.63 -13.99
CA LEU A 12 -10.11 2.81 -14.41
C LEU A 12 -9.93 2.23 -15.80
N ALA A 13 -9.28 2.95 -16.73
CA ALA A 13 -9.00 2.39 -18.06
C ALA A 13 -8.06 1.17 -17.98
N SER A 14 -7.03 1.22 -17.13
CA SER A 14 -6.13 0.09 -16.91
C SER A 14 -6.84 -1.07 -16.22
N VAL A 15 -7.63 -0.79 -15.18
CA VAL A 15 -8.39 -1.80 -14.43
C VAL A 15 -9.41 -2.49 -15.34
N ALA A 16 -10.15 -1.71 -16.14
CA ALA A 16 -11.12 -2.21 -17.10
C ALA A 16 -10.48 -3.14 -18.15
N ASN A 17 -9.23 -2.90 -18.53
CA ASN A 17 -8.50 -3.80 -19.43
C ASN A 17 -8.10 -5.11 -18.74
N ASN A 18 -7.68 -5.05 -17.47
CA ASN A 18 -7.27 -6.23 -16.71
C ASN A 18 -8.45 -7.19 -16.47
N ILE A 19 -9.60 -6.67 -16.06
CA ILE A 19 -10.79 -7.50 -15.75
C ILE A 19 -11.63 -7.81 -17.01
N ARG A 20 -11.24 -7.32 -18.20
CA ARG A 20 -12.06 -7.40 -19.41
C ARG A 20 -12.45 -8.82 -19.80
N GLN A 21 -11.47 -9.73 -19.74
CA GLN A 21 -11.67 -11.11 -20.15
C GLN A 21 -12.63 -11.82 -19.19
N GLU A 22 -12.35 -11.73 -17.90
CA GLU A 22 -13.13 -12.34 -16.82
C GLU A 22 -14.56 -11.78 -16.76
N ALA A 23 -14.73 -10.46 -16.91
CA ALA A 23 -16.03 -9.81 -17.00
C ALA A 23 -16.85 -10.28 -18.23
N ALA A 24 -16.19 -10.59 -19.35
CA ALA A 24 -16.86 -11.08 -20.54
C ALA A 24 -17.25 -12.57 -20.43
N GLU A 25 -16.43 -13.38 -19.76
CA GLU A 25 -16.62 -14.82 -19.59
C GLU A 25 -17.64 -15.13 -18.48
N GLU A 26 -17.49 -14.51 -17.31
CA GLU A 26 -18.29 -14.84 -16.13
C GLU A 26 -19.53 -13.97 -15.97
N LEU A 27 -19.40 -12.66 -16.23
CA LEU A 27 -20.48 -11.68 -16.03
C LEU A 27 -21.19 -11.30 -17.34
N ARG A 28 -20.72 -11.82 -18.49
CA ARG A 28 -21.25 -11.54 -19.83
C ARG A 28 -21.30 -10.05 -20.18
N ILE A 29 -20.41 -9.24 -19.58
CA ILE A 29 -20.29 -7.82 -19.89
C ILE A 29 -19.34 -7.63 -21.08
N ARG A 30 -19.88 -7.07 -22.16
CA ARG A 30 -19.10 -6.69 -23.36
C ARG A 30 -19.24 -5.21 -23.72
N ASP A 31 -20.17 -4.51 -23.08
CA ASP A 31 -20.40 -3.08 -23.27
C ASP A 31 -19.35 -2.27 -22.49
N GLU A 32 -18.72 -1.30 -23.14
CA GLU A 32 -17.63 -0.53 -22.52
C GLU A 32 -18.10 0.36 -21.36
N ASN A 33 -19.33 0.87 -21.39
CA ASN A 33 -19.85 1.71 -20.29
C ASN A 33 -20.16 0.87 -19.04
N LYS A 34 -20.72 -0.33 -19.24
CA LYS A 34 -20.92 -1.29 -18.16
C LYS A 34 -19.58 -1.78 -17.60
N LEU A 35 -18.62 -2.09 -18.47
CA LEU A 35 -17.28 -2.50 -18.05
C LEU A 35 -16.58 -1.41 -17.23
N LYS A 36 -16.73 -0.12 -17.62
CA LYS A 36 -16.17 1.00 -16.86
C LYS A 36 -16.81 1.15 -15.48
N SER A 37 -18.13 0.94 -15.38
CA SER A 37 -18.85 0.97 -14.10
C SER A 37 -18.41 -0.18 -13.19
N LEU A 38 -18.33 -1.39 -13.73
CA LEU A 38 -17.83 -2.57 -13.02
C LEU A 38 -16.37 -2.37 -12.55
N ALA A 39 -15.50 -1.83 -13.42
CA ALA A 39 -14.12 -1.53 -13.08
C ALA A 39 -14.00 -0.55 -11.90
N PHE A 40 -14.97 0.36 -11.74
CA PHE A 40 -15.00 1.27 -10.59
C PHE A 40 -15.41 0.56 -9.30
N VAL A 41 -16.41 -0.33 -9.34
CA VAL A 41 -16.76 -1.19 -8.20
C VAL A 41 -15.55 -2.03 -7.79
N TYR A 42 -14.94 -2.73 -8.75
CA TYR A 42 -13.76 -3.55 -8.54
C TYR A 42 -12.61 -2.76 -7.92
N LEU A 43 -12.30 -1.58 -8.45
CA LEU A 43 -11.24 -0.72 -7.89
C LEU A 43 -11.54 -0.33 -6.44
N CYS A 44 -12.80 -0.01 -6.11
CA CYS A 44 -13.20 0.30 -4.74
C CYS A 44 -12.99 -0.90 -3.82
N VAL A 45 -13.53 -2.07 -4.19
CA VAL A 45 -13.41 -3.31 -3.41
C VAL A 45 -11.94 -3.65 -3.17
N GLN A 46 -11.15 -3.75 -4.24
CA GLN A 46 -9.72 -4.08 -4.18
C GLN A 46 -8.95 -3.09 -3.31
N THR A 47 -9.23 -1.79 -3.43
CA THR A 47 -8.48 -0.76 -2.70
C THR A 47 -8.87 -0.70 -1.21
N ILE A 48 -10.18 -0.81 -0.91
CA ILE A 48 -10.70 -0.60 0.45
C ILE A 48 -10.50 -1.84 1.33
N LEU A 49 -10.63 -3.04 0.73
CA LEU A 49 -10.48 -4.31 1.45
C LEU A 49 -9.06 -4.89 1.36
N ASP A 50 -8.20 -4.29 0.53
CA ASP A 50 -6.83 -4.75 0.27
C ASP A 50 -6.74 -6.21 -0.21
N LEU A 51 -7.71 -6.62 -1.03
CA LEU A 51 -7.81 -7.99 -1.57
C LEU A 51 -6.93 -8.20 -2.81
N GLU A 52 -6.57 -9.47 -3.06
CA GLU A 52 -5.96 -9.88 -4.31
C GLU A 52 -6.96 -9.77 -5.48
N SER A 53 -6.46 -9.85 -6.70
CA SER A 53 -7.27 -9.55 -7.90
C SER A 53 -8.49 -10.46 -8.03
N ASP A 54 -8.32 -11.76 -7.76
CA ASP A 54 -9.35 -12.78 -7.94
C ASP A 54 -10.39 -12.67 -6.81
N ASP A 55 -9.94 -12.55 -5.55
CA ASP A 55 -10.80 -12.33 -4.39
C ASP A 55 -11.67 -11.07 -4.52
N ALA A 56 -11.09 -9.99 -5.04
CA ALA A 56 -11.82 -8.74 -5.28
C ALA A 56 -12.90 -8.90 -6.37
N PHE A 57 -12.65 -9.73 -7.39
CA PHE A 57 -13.60 -9.99 -8.47
C PHE A 57 -14.76 -10.88 -8.00
N ASP A 58 -14.49 -11.85 -7.14
CA ASP A 58 -15.50 -12.74 -6.55
C ASP A 58 -16.51 -12.01 -5.65
N CYS A 59 -16.11 -10.87 -5.08
CA CYS A 59 -17.01 -10.02 -4.30
C CYS A 59 -18.09 -9.33 -5.15
N LEU A 60 -17.92 -9.23 -6.47
CA LEU A 60 -18.82 -8.50 -7.37
C LEU A 60 -20.13 -9.27 -7.59
N THR A 61 -21.26 -8.57 -7.50
CA THR A 61 -22.62 -9.17 -7.54
C THR A 61 -23.33 -8.98 -8.89
N GLU A 62 -22.69 -8.28 -9.84
CA GLU A 62 -23.24 -7.80 -11.12
C GLU A 62 -24.35 -8.68 -11.72
N GLY A 63 -25.49 -8.06 -12.05
CA GLY A 63 -26.64 -8.71 -12.67
C GLY A 63 -27.97 -8.22 -12.09
N GLY A 64 -29.10 -8.72 -12.61
CA GLY A 64 -30.40 -8.43 -11.99
C GLY A 64 -30.57 -9.15 -10.64
N GLY A 65 -31.28 -8.55 -9.69
CA GLY A 65 -31.52 -9.14 -8.36
C GLY A 65 -30.37 -8.93 -7.37
N ASP A 66 -29.58 -7.89 -7.54
CA ASP A 66 -28.45 -7.50 -6.69
C ASP A 66 -28.86 -6.74 -5.41
N PHE A 67 -30.17 -6.50 -5.19
CA PHE A 67 -30.70 -5.69 -4.09
C PHE A 67 -30.08 -4.27 -4.03
N GLY A 68 -29.54 -3.78 -5.16
CA GLY A 68 -28.80 -2.53 -5.21
C GLY A 68 -27.49 -2.54 -4.42
N VAL A 69 -26.85 -3.71 -4.30
CA VAL A 69 -25.48 -3.87 -3.79
C VAL A 69 -24.62 -4.36 -4.95
N ASP A 70 -23.58 -3.62 -5.32
CA ASP A 70 -22.69 -3.96 -6.42
C ASP A 70 -21.55 -4.92 -6.02
N ALA A 71 -21.23 -4.98 -4.72
CA ALA A 71 -20.30 -5.97 -4.17
C ALA A 71 -20.56 -6.28 -2.69
N MET A 72 -20.29 -7.51 -2.28
CA MET A 72 -20.41 -7.98 -0.90
C MET A 72 -19.21 -8.83 -0.49
N HIS A 73 -18.62 -8.51 0.67
CA HIS A 73 -17.51 -9.25 1.25
C HIS A 73 -17.80 -9.62 2.71
N ILE A 74 -17.33 -10.79 3.14
CA ILE A 74 -17.45 -11.31 4.50
C ILE A 74 -16.04 -11.56 5.01
N SER A 75 -15.67 -10.94 6.13
CA SER A 75 -14.36 -11.19 6.76
C SER A 75 -14.35 -12.53 7.47
N GLU A 76 -13.15 -13.01 7.78
CA GLU A 76 -12.99 -14.04 8.80
C GLU A 76 -13.56 -13.57 10.14
N GLU A 77 -14.01 -14.53 10.93
CA GLU A 77 -14.49 -14.32 12.28
C GLU A 77 -13.34 -14.01 13.23
N TYR A 78 -13.57 -13.05 14.11
CA TYR A 78 -12.65 -12.68 15.17
C TYR A 78 -13.43 -12.35 16.44
N ASP A 79 -13.17 -13.11 17.51
CA ASP A 79 -13.77 -12.90 18.83
C ASP A 79 -15.30 -12.93 18.83
N GLY A 80 -15.89 -13.86 18.06
CA GLY A 80 -17.34 -14.00 17.97
C GLY A 80 -18.02 -12.97 17.06
N GLU A 81 -17.27 -12.04 16.46
CA GLU A 81 -17.76 -11.05 15.52
C GLU A 81 -17.21 -11.28 14.11
N PHE A 82 -17.96 -10.88 13.09
CA PHE A 82 -17.47 -10.87 11.71
C PHE A 82 -17.99 -9.66 10.96
N THR A 83 -17.21 -9.16 10.00
CA THR A 83 -17.56 -7.95 9.25
C THR A 83 -18.18 -8.29 7.90
N VAL A 84 -19.34 -7.69 7.61
CA VAL A 84 -19.96 -7.75 6.27
C VAL A 84 -19.83 -6.39 5.60
N SER A 85 -19.06 -6.30 4.52
CA SER A 85 -18.88 -5.07 3.75
C SER A 85 -19.78 -5.07 2.52
N LEU A 86 -20.71 -4.13 2.44
CA LEU A 86 -21.63 -3.92 1.32
C LEU A 86 -21.22 -2.67 0.55
N PHE A 87 -21.06 -2.78 -0.77
CA PHE A 87 -20.67 -1.67 -1.63
C PHE A 87 -21.82 -1.30 -2.56
N GLN A 88 -22.07 0.00 -2.68
CA GLN A 88 -22.87 0.59 -3.75
C GLN A 88 -22.04 1.70 -4.38
N ALA A 89 -21.73 1.56 -5.68
CA ALA A 89 -20.85 2.46 -6.40
C ALA A 89 -21.59 3.20 -7.51
N LYS A 90 -21.39 4.51 -7.60
CA LYS A 90 -21.94 5.36 -8.66
C LYS A 90 -20.83 6.18 -9.30
N TYR A 91 -20.42 5.74 -10.49
CA TYR A 91 -19.43 6.46 -11.29
C TYR A 91 -20.10 7.52 -12.19
N LYS A 92 -19.59 8.76 -12.16
CA LYS A 92 -20.01 9.83 -13.08
C LYS A 92 -18.89 10.15 -14.05
N ASN A 93 -19.19 10.18 -15.35
CA ASN A 93 -18.22 10.59 -16.37
C ASN A 93 -17.84 12.08 -16.29
N ASN A 94 -18.61 12.90 -15.57
CA ASN A 94 -18.25 14.30 -15.30
C ASN A 94 -17.15 14.35 -14.22
N LEU A 95 -15.95 14.81 -14.58
CA LEU A 95 -14.76 14.87 -13.72
C LEU A 95 -14.68 16.17 -12.87
N GLU A 96 -15.80 16.84 -12.66
CA GLU A 96 -15.88 18.01 -11.79
C GLU A 96 -15.89 17.68 -10.29
N GLY A 97 -16.24 16.44 -9.90
CA GLY A 97 -16.22 15.99 -8.51
C GLY A 97 -17.28 16.63 -7.60
N ASN A 98 -18.23 17.38 -8.16
CA ASN A 98 -19.22 18.17 -7.41
C ASN A 98 -20.56 17.46 -7.18
N SER A 99 -20.75 16.26 -7.74
CA SER A 99 -22.01 15.51 -7.64
C SER A 99 -22.08 14.74 -6.32
N ASN A 100 -23.15 14.93 -5.56
CA ASN A 100 -23.42 14.11 -4.37
C ASN A 100 -23.68 12.65 -4.75
N PHE A 101 -23.37 11.73 -3.81
CA PHE A 101 -23.82 10.36 -3.92
C PHE A 101 -25.36 10.31 -3.93
N PRO A 102 -26.02 9.63 -4.89
CA PRO A 102 -27.48 9.63 -5.02
C PRO A 102 -28.19 9.03 -3.80
N GLU A 103 -29.30 9.66 -3.41
CA GLU A 103 -30.16 9.18 -2.30
C GLU A 103 -30.71 7.78 -2.56
N GLU A 104 -31.14 7.48 -3.79
CA GLU A 104 -31.57 6.14 -4.21
C GLU A 104 -30.53 5.06 -3.91
N GLY A 105 -29.22 5.38 -4.01
CA GLY A 105 -28.16 4.42 -3.69
C GLY A 105 -28.06 4.13 -2.20
N ILE A 106 -28.36 5.12 -1.35
CA ILE A 106 -28.41 4.94 0.11
C ILE A 106 -29.65 4.13 0.48
N GLU A 107 -30.81 4.43 -0.13
CA GLU A 107 -32.03 3.64 0.07
C GLU A 107 -31.85 2.18 -0.32
N SER A 108 -31.12 1.91 -1.41
CA SER A 108 -30.72 0.55 -1.80
C SER A 108 -29.89 -0.14 -0.72
N LEU A 109 -28.85 0.52 -0.17
CA LEU A 109 -28.04 -0.04 0.92
C LEU A 109 -28.89 -0.29 2.17
N ILE A 110 -29.79 0.62 2.53
CA ILE A 110 -30.71 0.43 3.67
C ILE A 110 -31.57 -0.82 3.46
N ASN A 111 -32.18 -0.95 2.28
CA ASN A 111 -32.99 -2.12 1.94
C ASN A 111 -32.16 -3.41 1.99
N ALA A 112 -30.96 -3.42 1.43
CA ALA A 112 -30.09 -4.58 1.46
C ALA A 112 -29.80 -5.02 2.90
N ILE A 113 -29.47 -4.10 3.80
CA ILE A 113 -29.21 -4.42 5.21
C ILE A 113 -30.46 -5.00 5.90
N GLN A 114 -31.65 -4.46 5.61
CA GLN A 114 -32.90 -4.95 6.21
C GLN A 114 -33.27 -6.37 5.76
N TYR A 115 -33.04 -6.71 4.49
CA TYR A 115 -33.53 -7.97 3.90
C TYR A 115 -32.47 -9.08 3.86
N LEU A 116 -31.20 -8.75 3.59
CA LEU A 116 -30.17 -9.76 3.41
C LEU A 116 -29.85 -10.48 4.72
N PHE A 117 -29.86 -9.78 5.86
CA PHE A 117 -29.54 -10.38 7.16
C PHE A 117 -30.77 -10.87 7.93
N ASN A 118 -31.99 -10.66 7.41
CA ASN A 118 -33.20 -11.16 8.04
C ASN A 118 -33.41 -12.65 7.71
N PRO A 119 -33.29 -13.59 8.68
CA PRO A 119 -33.39 -15.02 8.41
C PRO A 119 -34.79 -15.46 7.93
N ALA A 120 -35.82 -14.65 8.21
CA ALA A 120 -37.20 -14.92 7.78
C ALA A 120 -37.54 -14.34 6.40
N ALA A 121 -36.67 -13.51 5.82
CA ALA A 121 -36.92 -12.89 4.51
C ALA A 121 -36.64 -13.89 3.38
N LYS A 122 -37.67 -14.14 2.55
CA LYS A 122 -37.55 -14.95 1.33
C LYS A 122 -36.92 -14.12 0.20
N LEU A 123 -35.80 -14.60 -0.32
CA LEU A 123 -35.06 -13.99 -1.43
C LEU A 123 -35.39 -14.75 -2.72
N GLU A 124 -36.56 -14.48 -3.32
CA GLU A 124 -37.02 -15.21 -4.52
C GLU A 124 -36.31 -14.76 -5.81
N TYR A 125 -35.84 -13.51 -5.86
CA TYR A 125 -35.20 -12.90 -7.03
C TYR A 125 -33.87 -12.26 -6.66
N ILE A 126 -32.89 -13.10 -6.31
CA ILE A 126 -31.54 -12.68 -5.92
C ILE A 126 -30.49 -13.21 -6.89
N ASN A 127 -29.44 -12.41 -7.12
CA ASN A 127 -28.27 -12.81 -7.89
C ASN A 127 -27.57 -14.03 -7.24
N GLN A 128 -27.09 -14.99 -8.03
CA GLN A 128 -26.48 -16.22 -7.51
C GLN A 128 -25.20 -15.97 -6.70
N ARG A 129 -24.35 -15.01 -7.11
CA ARG A 129 -23.14 -14.64 -6.38
C ARG A 129 -23.49 -14.00 -5.04
N LEU A 130 -24.44 -13.08 -5.05
CA LEU A 130 -24.94 -12.44 -3.83
C LEU A 130 -25.60 -13.47 -2.91
N LEU A 131 -26.41 -14.40 -3.44
CA LEU A 131 -27.06 -15.44 -2.66
C LEU A 131 -26.06 -16.32 -1.91
N ALA A 132 -24.96 -16.71 -2.55
CA ALA A 132 -23.91 -17.50 -1.91
C ALA A 132 -23.33 -16.79 -0.68
N LYS A 133 -22.96 -15.51 -0.83
CA LYS A 133 -22.47 -14.68 0.28
C LYS A 133 -23.53 -14.44 1.35
N VAL A 134 -24.77 -14.19 0.96
CA VAL A 134 -25.87 -13.96 1.92
C VAL A 134 -26.15 -15.21 2.76
N GLU A 135 -26.16 -16.40 2.15
CA GLU A 135 -26.34 -17.65 2.90
C GLU A 135 -25.13 -17.98 3.79
N GLU A 136 -23.91 -17.63 3.36
CA GLU A 136 -22.71 -17.68 4.21
C GLU A 136 -22.87 -16.81 5.46
N ALA A 137 -23.21 -15.51 5.28
CA ALA A 137 -23.44 -14.60 6.40
C ALA A 137 -24.59 -15.07 7.31
N ARG A 138 -25.71 -15.53 6.73
CA ARG A 138 -26.85 -16.06 7.49
C ARG A 138 -26.49 -17.33 8.25
N SER A 139 -25.57 -18.16 7.73
CA SER A 139 -25.08 -19.33 8.46
C SER A 139 -24.31 -18.91 9.70
N LEU A 140 -23.37 -17.97 9.57
CA LEU A 140 -22.61 -17.44 10.70
C LEU A 140 -23.53 -16.84 11.78
N ILE A 141 -24.56 -16.10 11.37
CA ILE A 141 -25.57 -15.55 12.29
C ILE A 141 -26.33 -16.66 13.03
N ARG A 142 -26.72 -17.74 12.33
CA ARG A 142 -27.40 -18.90 12.96
C ARG A 142 -26.48 -19.64 13.94
N ASP A 143 -25.18 -19.65 13.68
CA ASP A 143 -24.17 -20.26 14.53
C ASP A 143 -23.84 -19.40 15.78
N GLY A 144 -24.43 -18.20 15.88
CA GLY A 144 -24.35 -17.32 17.04
C GLY A 144 -23.31 -16.20 16.92
N TYR A 145 -22.67 -16.05 15.76
CA TYR A 145 -21.74 -14.96 15.51
C TYR A 145 -22.47 -13.63 15.27
N ILE A 146 -21.85 -12.53 15.71
CA ILE A 146 -22.43 -11.19 15.65
C ILE A 146 -21.92 -10.47 14.39
N PRO A 147 -22.81 -10.08 13.46
CA PRO A 147 -22.41 -9.36 12.26
C PRO A 147 -22.18 -7.87 12.56
N GLN A 148 -21.05 -7.33 12.10
CA GLN A 148 -20.76 -5.91 12.00
C GLN A 148 -20.85 -5.49 10.53
N VAL A 149 -21.80 -4.64 10.17
CA VAL A 149 -22.03 -4.27 8.77
C VAL A 149 -21.32 -2.95 8.43
N ARG A 150 -20.56 -2.94 7.35
CA ARG A 150 -19.98 -1.75 6.75
C ARG A 150 -20.71 -1.42 5.46
N ALA A 151 -21.45 -0.32 5.44
CA ALA A 151 -22.16 0.17 4.26
C ALA A 151 -21.30 1.23 3.55
N LEU A 152 -20.73 0.88 2.41
CA LEU A 152 -19.80 1.71 1.66
C LEU A 152 -20.47 2.31 0.41
N ALA A 153 -20.71 3.61 0.45
CA ALA A 153 -21.20 4.37 -0.68
C ALA A 153 -20.04 5.02 -1.43
N CYS A 154 -19.76 4.50 -2.63
CA CYS A 154 -18.60 4.87 -3.43
C CYS A 154 -19.01 5.76 -4.61
N ASN A 155 -18.41 6.94 -4.77
CA ASN A 155 -18.53 7.73 -6.00
C ASN A 155 -17.26 8.52 -6.28
N ASN A 156 -17.24 9.26 -7.38
CA ASN A 156 -16.18 10.21 -7.70
C ASN A 156 -16.63 11.66 -7.44
N GLY A 157 -17.30 11.91 -6.30
CA GLY A 157 -17.84 13.22 -5.97
C GLY A 157 -18.02 13.46 -4.47
N LEU A 158 -19.06 14.22 -4.11
CA LEU A 158 -19.36 14.61 -2.74
C LEU A 158 -20.15 13.52 -2.01
N LYS A 159 -20.14 13.59 -0.67
CA LYS A 159 -20.98 12.75 0.21
C LYS A 159 -22.47 12.94 -0.14
N TRP A 160 -23.31 11.97 0.19
CA TRP A 160 -24.77 12.08 0.09
C TRP A 160 -25.31 13.32 0.87
N ASN A 161 -26.53 13.74 0.54
CA ASN A 161 -27.16 14.95 1.08
C ASN A 161 -27.77 14.73 2.47
N ALA A 162 -28.33 15.79 3.07
CA ALA A 162 -28.97 15.73 4.39
C ALA A 162 -30.22 14.82 4.42
N SER A 163 -30.98 14.71 3.32
CA SER A 163 -32.16 13.83 3.25
C SER A 163 -31.76 12.36 3.38
N ALA A 164 -30.72 11.94 2.66
CA ALA A 164 -30.16 10.60 2.76
C ALA A 164 -29.57 10.33 4.16
N GLU A 165 -28.95 11.33 4.79
CA GLU A 165 -28.45 11.22 6.17
C GLU A 165 -29.61 11.03 7.17
N GLU A 166 -30.72 11.75 7.01
CA GLU A 166 -31.93 11.52 7.82
C GLU A 166 -32.52 10.13 7.58
N ALA A 167 -32.53 9.64 6.33
CA ALA A 167 -33.01 8.29 6.02
C ALA A 167 -32.18 7.22 6.74
N ILE A 168 -30.85 7.36 6.76
CA ILE A 168 -29.94 6.49 7.54
C ILE A 168 -30.30 6.54 9.02
N GLN A 169 -30.45 7.74 9.60
CA GLN A 169 -30.75 7.89 11.03
C GLN A 169 -32.10 7.28 11.42
N ARG A 170 -33.12 7.34 10.54
CA ARG A 170 -34.45 6.75 10.79
C ARG A 170 -34.43 5.22 10.85
N THR A 171 -33.42 4.56 10.27
CA THR A 171 -33.33 3.10 10.31
C THR A 171 -33.12 2.54 11.71
N GLY A 172 -32.44 3.30 12.58
CA GLY A 172 -32.14 2.86 13.94
C GLY A 172 -31.21 1.66 14.04
N PHE A 173 -30.36 1.40 13.03
CA PHE A 173 -29.43 0.26 13.04
C PHE A 173 -28.37 0.28 14.16
N GLY A 174 -28.17 1.43 14.81
CA GLY A 174 -27.24 1.56 15.93
C GLY A 174 -25.78 1.30 15.54
N ASP A 175 -24.99 0.84 16.51
CA ASP A 175 -23.54 0.67 16.34
C ASP A 175 -23.15 -0.55 15.48
N GLN A 176 -24.12 -1.42 15.15
CA GLN A 176 -23.90 -2.60 14.29
C GLN A 176 -23.70 -2.26 12.82
N VAL A 177 -24.04 -1.04 12.39
CA VAL A 177 -23.90 -0.60 10.99
C VAL A 177 -23.08 0.67 10.91
N THR A 178 -21.91 0.58 10.28
CA THR A 178 -21.05 1.72 9.99
C THR A 178 -21.27 2.21 8.56
N TRP A 179 -21.56 3.50 8.40
CA TRP A 179 -21.76 4.14 7.08
C TRP A 179 -20.52 4.89 6.63
N GLU A 180 -20.01 4.56 5.46
CA GLU A 180 -18.78 5.12 4.92
C GLU A 180 -19.00 5.73 3.55
N HIS A 181 -18.60 6.99 3.40
CA HIS A 181 -18.44 7.60 2.08
C HIS A 181 -17.02 7.37 1.59
N VAL A 182 -16.90 6.84 0.38
CA VAL A 182 -15.62 6.66 -0.29
C VAL A 182 -15.61 7.42 -1.60
N ASN A 183 -14.85 8.50 -1.63
CA ASN A 183 -14.63 9.30 -2.83
C ASN A 183 -13.26 9.06 -3.44
N HIS A 184 -13.03 9.71 -4.59
CA HIS A 184 -11.76 9.71 -5.31
C HIS A 184 -10.58 10.18 -4.44
N GLU A 185 -10.75 11.17 -3.57
CA GLU A 185 -9.66 11.60 -2.66
C GLU A 185 -9.28 10.50 -1.66
N ARG A 186 -10.28 9.81 -1.08
CA ARG A 186 -10.04 8.72 -0.15
C ARG A 186 -9.38 7.53 -0.83
N LEU A 187 -9.85 7.16 -2.03
CA LEU A 187 -9.21 6.10 -2.84
C LEU A 187 -7.76 6.46 -3.17
N VAL A 188 -7.50 7.69 -3.63
CA VAL A 188 -6.14 8.15 -3.92
C VAL A 188 -5.27 8.12 -2.66
N LYS A 189 -5.78 8.54 -1.49
CA LYS A 189 -5.05 8.44 -0.22
C LYS A 189 -4.70 7.01 0.16
N ILE A 190 -5.62 6.06 -0.01
CA ILE A 190 -5.36 4.64 0.28
C ILE A 190 -4.35 4.07 -0.71
N LEU A 191 -4.48 4.40 -2.00
CA LEU A 191 -3.52 4.00 -3.04
C LEU A 191 -2.15 4.64 -2.88
N GLN A 192 -2.08 5.82 -2.27
CA GLN A 192 -0.84 6.52 -1.90
C GLN A 192 -0.25 6.03 -0.58
N ALA A 193 -1.06 5.43 0.30
CA ALA A 193 -0.59 4.87 1.54
C ALA A 193 0.27 3.65 1.22
N SER A 194 1.55 3.76 1.51
CA SER A 194 2.48 2.63 1.47
C SER A 194 1.93 1.47 2.30
N ARG A 195 1.60 0.35 1.64
CA ARG A 195 1.12 -0.86 2.32
C ARG A 195 2.16 -1.28 3.37
N PRO A 196 1.82 -1.32 4.67
CA PRO A 196 2.77 -1.69 5.71
C PRO A 196 3.34 -3.08 5.44
N VAL A 197 4.63 -3.26 5.71
CA VAL A 197 5.30 -4.55 5.51
C VAL A 197 5.32 -5.30 6.84
N THR A 198 4.57 -6.39 6.96
CA THR A 198 4.59 -7.26 8.15
C THR A 198 5.33 -8.55 7.79
N ASP A 199 6.35 -8.90 8.57
CA ASP A 199 7.18 -10.08 8.28
C ASP A 199 7.90 -10.60 9.54
N THR A 200 8.48 -11.80 9.44
CA THR A 200 9.35 -12.38 10.45
C THR A 200 10.79 -12.33 9.99
N LEU A 201 11.68 -11.79 10.82
CA LEU A 201 13.12 -11.74 10.62
C LEU A 201 13.79 -12.87 11.39
N GLN A 202 14.68 -13.59 10.73
CA GLN A 202 15.50 -14.64 11.35
C GLN A 202 16.90 -14.10 11.69
N LEU A 203 17.13 -13.79 12.97
CA LEU A 203 18.44 -13.36 13.45
C LEU A 203 19.29 -14.56 13.86
N SER A 204 20.61 -14.40 13.88
CA SER A 204 21.54 -15.49 14.20
C SER A 204 22.42 -15.15 15.41
N GLY A 205 22.56 -16.08 16.35
CA GLY A 205 23.29 -15.88 17.60
C GLY A 205 22.58 -14.93 18.57
N LYS A 206 23.36 -14.21 19.38
CA LYS A 206 22.83 -13.33 20.43
C LYS A 206 22.27 -12.03 19.85
N ALA A 207 21.21 -11.54 20.48
CA ALA A 207 20.66 -10.21 20.27
C ALA A 207 20.58 -9.47 21.60
N ILE A 208 20.72 -8.15 21.56
CA ILE A 208 20.48 -7.25 22.69
C ILE A 208 19.13 -6.61 22.45
N ILE A 209 18.22 -6.74 23.41
CA ILE A 209 16.92 -6.09 23.41
C ILE A 209 16.88 -5.15 24.61
N GLU A 210 16.61 -3.88 24.35
CA GLU A 210 16.50 -2.86 25.40
C GLU A 210 15.23 -2.04 25.21
N ASP A 211 14.53 -1.85 26.32
CA ASP A 211 13.39 -0.95 26.42
C ASP A 211 13.90 0.44 26.82
N MET A 212 13.58 1.43 25.99
CA MET A 212 13.77 2.86 26.27
C MET A 212 12.40 3.46 26.65
N GLU A 213 12.37 4.69 27.19
CA GLU A 213 11.13 5.30 27.71
C GLU A 213 9.90 5.17 26.77
N PHE A 214 10.08 5.35 25.46
CA PHE A 214 9.00 5.34 24.48
C PHE A 214 9.33 4.52 23.22
N SER A 215 10.37 3.69 23.25
CA SER A 215 10.82 2.88 22.11
C SER A 215 11.50 1.61 22.58
N ARG A 216 11.53 0.59 21.73
CA ARG A 216 12.34 -0.63 21.95
C ARG A 216 13.42 -0.71 20.90
N VAL A 217 14.60 -1.16 21.30
CA VAL A 217 15.71 -1.38 20.38
C VAL A 217 16.10 -2.85 20.42
N LEU A 218 16.27 -3.43 19.24
CA LEU A 218 16.87 -4.74 19.07
C LEU A 218 18.13 -4.59 18.21
N VAL A 219 19.26 -5.09 18.72
CA VAL A 219 20.53 -5.14 17.99
C VAL A 219 21.01 -6.58 17.90
N GLY A 220 21.32 -7.03 16.69
CA GLY A 220 21.82 -8.39 16.45
C GLY A 220 22.49 -8.52 15.10
N ARG A 221 22.74 -9.75 14.65
CA ARG A 221 23.21 -10.03 13.29
C ARG A 221 22.17 -10.84 12.53
N ILE A 222 22.08 -10.56 11.24
CA ILE A 222 21.17 -11.23 10.30
C ILE A 222 21.99 -11.76 9.12
N SER A 223 21.64 -12.93 8.58
CA SER A 223 22.35 -13.48 7.43
C SER A 223 22.08 -12.66 6.18
N VAL A 224 23.04 -12.60 5.26
CA VAL A 224 22.85 -11.89 3.98
C VAL A 224 21.79 -12.57 3.12
N THR A 225 21.60 -13.89 3.27
CA THR A 225 20.54 -14.65 2.58
C THR A 225 19.16 -14.23 3.06
N GLU A 226 18.97 -14.02 4.37
CA GLU A 226 17.69 -13.55 4.93
C GLU A 226 17.35 -12.14 4.40
N ILE A 227 18.35 -11.25 4.31
CA ILE A 227 18.17 -9.92 3.70
C ILE A 227 17.78 -10.04 2.22
N ALA A 228 18.40 -10.94 1.44
CA ALA A 228 18.04 -11.14 0.04
C ALA A 228 16.59 -11.62 -0.10
N THR A 229 16.18 -12.62 0.68
CA THR A 229 14.81 -13.14 0.69
C THR A 229 13.80 -12.08 1.11
N LEU A 230 14.13 -11.27 2.11
CA LEU A 230 13.29 -10.15 2.56
C LEU A 230 13.08 -9.11 1.45
N ILE A 231 14.15 -8.73 0.73
CA ILE A 231 14.06 -7.80 -0.41
C ILE A 231 13.34 -8.43 -1.61
N ASP A 232 13.53 -9.71 -1.88
CA ASP A 232 12.85 -10.38 -3.00
C ASP A 232 11.33 -10.50 -2.75
N ARG A 233 10.89 -10.64 -1.49
CA ARG A 233 9.47 -10.66 -1.12
C ARG A 233 8.78 -9.30 -1.21
N HIS A 234 9.41 -8.24 -0.71
CA HIS A 234 8.74 -6.94 -0.56
C HIS A 234 9.25 -5.83 -1.48
N GLY A 235 10.44 -6.00 -2.06
CA GLY A 235 11.02 -5.08 -3.03
C GLY A 235 11.20 -3.66 -2.51
N GLU A 236 10.80 -2.69 -3.32
CA GLU A 236 10.96 -1.26 -2.99
C GLU A 236 10.10 -0.80 -1.81
N ARG A 237 9.05 -1.56 -1.41
CA ARG A 237 8.16 -1.20 -0.29
C ARG A 237 8.91 -1.09 1.03
N LEU A 238 9.93 -1.91 1.24
CA LEU A 238 10.80 -1.82 2.41
C LEU A 238 11.68 -0.57 2.43
N LEU A 239 11.82 0.14 1.31
CA LEU A 239 12.77 1.24 1.11
C LEU A 239 12.08 2.59 0.91
N GLU A 240 10.76 2.67 1.11
CA GLU A 240 9.98 3.89 0.86
C GLU A 240 10.41 5.02 1.79
N ARG A 241 10.54 4.71 3.09
CA ARG A 241 11.07 5.64 4.10
C ARG A 241 12.58 5.86 3.97
N ASN A 242 13.29 5.06 3.18
CA ASN A 242 14.70 5.29 2.91
C ASN A 242 14.88 6.55 2.04
N ILE A 243 15.76 7.46 2.49
CA ILE A 243 16.07 8.67 1.72
C ILE A 243 17.08 8.43 0.58
N ARG A 244 17.77 7.28 0.57
CA ARG A 244 18.71 6.89 -0.49
C ARG A 244 18.10 5.77 -1.35
N ARG A 245 17.79 6.07 -2.62
CA ARG A 245 17.49 5.01 -3.59
C ARG A 245 18.76 4.25 -3.98
N TYR A 246 18.56 3.02 -4.44
CA TYR A 246 19.65 2.21 -4.98
C TYR A 246 20.28 2.90 -6.20
N LEU A 247 21.60 3.09 -6.18
CA LEU A 247 22.35 3.78 -7.23
C LEU A 247 23.05 2.76 -8.15
N GLY A 248 22.48 1.57 -8.34
CA GLY A 248 22.98 0.58 -9.30
C GLY A 248 24.33 -0.06 -8.92
N LEU A 249 24.70 -1.11 -9.65
CA LEU A 249 25.95 -1.86 -9.42
C LEU A 249 27.14 -1.24 -10.14
N GLN A 250 26.94 -0.55 -11.26
CA GLN A 250 28.01 -0.09 -12.15
C GLN A 250 28.31 1.38 -11.90
N GLY A 251 29.56 1.73 -11.56
CA GLY A 251 29.97 3.11 -11.34
C GLY A 251 29.74 3.62 -9.90
N ASN A 252 29.19 2.78 -9.02
CA ASN A 252 29.11 3.05 -7.59
C ASN A 252 30.16 2.22 -6.83
N ARG A 253 31.25 2.86 -6.42
CA ARG A 253 32.36 2.23 -5.68
C ARG A 253 31.93 1.50 -4.41
N VAL A 254 30.88 1.97 -3.74
CA VAL A 254 30.37 1.34 -2.50
C VAL A 254 29.69 0.02 -2.86
N ASN A 255 28.78 0.02 -3.84
CA ASN A 255 28.07 -1.19 -4.26
C ASN A 255 29.02 -2.21 -4.90
N GLU A 256 30.02 -1.75 -5.66
CA GLU A 256 31.08 -2.60 -6.20
C GLU A 256 31.89 -3.27 -5.08
N GLY A 257 32.26 -2.53 -4.02
CA GLY A 257 32.96 -3.10 -2.87
C GLY A 257 32.12 -4.12 -2.08
N ILE A 258 30.82 -3.86 -1.92
CA ILE A 258 29.89 -4.79 -1.27
C ILE A 258 29.78 -6.09 -2.08
N ARG A 259 29.58 -5.98 -3.41
CA ARG A 259 29.53 -7.15 -4.31
C ARG A 259 30.85 -7.91 -4.27
N HIS A 260 31.99 -7.21 -4.37
CA HIS A 260 33.31 -7.82 -4.34
C HIS A 260 33.50 -8.66 -3.07
N THR A 261 33.17 -8.12 -1.91
CA THR A 261 33.24 -8.84 -0.62
C THR A 261 32.43 -10.14 -0.67
N LEU A 262 31.17 -10.09 -1.12
CA LEU A 262 30.27 -11.26 -1.21
C LEU A 262 30.70 -12.32 -2.24
N THR A 263 31.45 -11.91 -3.27
CA THR A 263 31.96 -12.81 -4.32
C THR A 263 33.38 -13.31 -4.06
N SER A 264 34.05 -12.82 -3.01
CA SER A 264 35.43 -13.15 -2.68
C SER A 264 35.51 -14.16 -1.54
N ASP A 265 36.74 -14.65 -1.27
CA ASP A 265 37.03 -15.47 -0.10
C ASP A 265 36.85 -14.71 1.22
N GLU A 266 36.72 -13.38 1.19
CA GLU A 266 36.49 -12.52 2.36
C GLU A 266 35.01 -12.39 2.76
N LYS A 267 34.08 -13.10 2.12
CA LYS A 267 32.63 -13.01 2.41
C LYS A 267 32.27 -13.19 3.89
N ASN A 268 33.03 -13.99 4.65
CA ASN A 268 32.81 -14.18 6.09
C ASN A 268 33.14 -12.92 6.91
N ASN A 269 33.92 -11.98 6.36
CA ASN A 269 34.24 -10.69 6.96
C ASN A 269 33.19 -9.61 6.65
N PHE A 270 32.13 -9.93 5.91
CA PHE A 270 31.11 -8.97 5.48
C PHE A 270 30.52 -8.15 6.64
N TYR A 271 30.35 -8.78 7.81
CA TYR A 271 29.87 -8.14 9.02
C TYR A 271 30.75 -6.95 9.45
N PHE A 272 32.07 -7.07 9.29
CA PHE A 272 33.05 -6.06 9.68
C PHE A 272 33.24 -4.98 8.62
N TYR A 273 33.01 -5.30 7.35
CA TYR A 273 33.22 -4.38 6.22
C TYR A 273 32.00 -3.48 5.94
N ASN A 274 30.85 -3.73 6.59
CA ASN A 274 29.61 -2.99 6.38
C ASN A 274 29.11 -2.32 7.67
N ASN A 275 28.52 -1.13 7.53
CA ASN A 275 27.97 -0.36 8.67
C ASN A 275 26.70 -0.96 9.30
N GLY A 276 26.11 -1.95 8.62
CA GLY A 276 24.86 -2.60 9.02
C GLY A 276 23.62 -2.04 8.33
N VAL A 277 22.47 -2.57 8.74
CA VAL A 277 21.14 -2.20 8.29
C VAL A 277 20.36 -1.68 9.49
N THR A 278 19.66 -0.56 9.31
CA THR A 278 18.76 -0.01 10.34
C THR A 278 17.33 -0.05 9.84
N LEU A 279 16.49 -0.72 10.62
CA LEU A 279 15.09 -0.97 10.41
C LEU A 279 14.27 -0.21 11.45
N THR A 280 13.08 0.23 11.05
CA THR A 280 12.04 0.75 11.95
C THR A 280 10.77 -0.07 11.82
N CYS A 281 10.00 -0.14 12.88
CA CYS A 281 8.71 -0.83 12.93
C CYS A 281 7.78 -0.17 13.95
N ASP A 282 6.50 -0.51 13.86
CA ASP A 282 5.50 -0.06 14.84
C ASP A 282 5.54 -0.95 16.10
N SER A 283 5.73 -2.25 15.91
CA SER A 283 5.87 -3.23 16.97
C SER A 283 6.77 -4.39 16.52
N PHE A 284 7.46 -5.02 17.47
CA PHE A 284 8.03 -6.35 17.26
C PHE A 284 7.82 -7.26 18.47
N SER A 285 7.68 -8.56 18.18
CA SER A 285 7.67 -9.64 19.17
C SER A 285 8.71 -10.67 18.79
N TYR A 286 9.23 -11.39 19.78
CA TYR A 286 10.29 -12.38 19.56
C TYR A 286 10.14 -13.59 20.48
N ASN A 287 10.78 -14.69 20.09
CA ASN A 287 10.85 -15.94 20.85
C ASN A 287 11.75 -15.80 22.10
N ALA A 288 11.22 -15.16 23.15
CA ALA A 288 11.96 -14.81 24.38
C ALA A 288 12.49 -16.00 25.21
N LEU A 289 12.12 -17.24 24.89
CA LEU A 289 12.58 -18.44 25.59
C LEU A 289 13.89 -19.02 25.03
N GLN A 290 14.47 -18.41 24.00
CA GLN A 290 15.73 -18.84 23.40
C GLN A 290 16.86 -17.84 23.70
N ASP A 291 18.04 -18.35 24.04
CA ASP A 291 19.24 -17.54 24.33
C ASP A 291 20.00 -17.08 23.07
N GLY A 292 19.49 -17.40 21.88
CA GLY A 292 20.06 -17.08 20.58
C GLY A 292 19.12 -17.44 19.43
N ASP A 293 19.50 -17.09 18.21
CA ASP A 293 18.78 -17.41 16.96
C ASP A 293 17.30 -16.93 16.99
N TYR A 294 17.15 -15.61 17.17
CA TYR A 294 15.86 -14.98 17.42
C TYR A 294 14.97 -14.95 16.18
N GLN A 295 13.73 -15.42 16.33
CA GLN A 295 12.64 -15.18 15.38
C GLN A 295 11.89 -13.94 15.81
N VAL A 296 11.96 -12.88 15.00
CA VAL A 296 11.40 -11.57 15.34
C VAL A 296 10.26 -11.26 14.38
N ARG A 297 9.01 -11.33 14.85
CA ARG A 297 7.83 -10.90 14.08
C ARG A 297 7.70 -9.39 14.20
N VAL A 298 7.63 -8.70 13.07
CA VAL A 298 7.68 -7.25 12.96
C VAL A 298 6.49 -6.72 12.16
N GLU A 299 5.86 -5.65 12.66
CA GLU A 299 4.78 -4.93 11.96
C GLU A 299 5.26 -3.59 11.40
N ASN A 300 4.83 -3.26 10.18
CA ASN A 300 5.18 -2.02 9.49
C ASN A 300 6.69 -1.78 9.35
N LEU A 301 7.40 -2.82 8.91
CA LEU A 301 8.85 -2.86 8.73
C LEU A 301 9.31 -1.92 7.61
N GLN A 302 10.32 -1.10 7.90
CA GLN A 302 10.91 -0.15 6.95
C GLN A 302 12.43 -0.07 7.14
N ILE A 303 13.20 -0.13 6.05
CA ILE A 303 14.65 0.06 6.02
C ILE A 303 14.96 1.55 5.90
N ILE A 304 15.43 2.17 6.99
CA ILE A 304 15.79 3.60 7.01
C ILE A 304 17.28 3.86 6.74
N ASN A 305 18.14 2.85 6.90
CA ASN A 305 19.56 2.88 6.56
C ASN A 305 20.02 1.50 6.06
N GLY A 306 20.98 1.47 5.14
CA GLY A 306 21.48 0.22 4.53
C GLY A 306 20.78 -0.17 3.22
N GLY A 307 19.95 0.69 2.64
CA GLY A 307 19.21 0.37 1.41
C GLY A 307 20.10 -0.02 0.22
N GLN A 308 21.28 0.61 0.08
CA GLN A 308 22.26 0.21 -0.93
C GLN A 308 22.83 -1.18 -0.67
N THR A 309 23.15 -1.48 0.59
CA THR A 309 23.65 -2.79 1.03
C THR A 309 22.61 -3.89 0.78
N CYS A 310 21.36 -3.70 1.24
CA CYS A 310 20.29 -4.68 1.05
C CYS A 310 20.02 -4.98 -0.44
N MET A 311 19.94 -3.94 -1.28
CA MET A 311 19.71 -4.11 -2.71
C MET A 311 20.91 -4.73 -3.43
N THR A 312 22.14 -4.42 -3.02
CA THR A 312 23.35 -5.05 -3.57
C THR A 312 23.42 -6.53 -3.18
N ILE A 313 23.10 -6.86 -1.93
CA ILE A 313 22.99 -8.24 -1.45
C ILE A 313 21.99 -9.03 -2.30
N SER A 314 20.74 -8.54 -2.41
CA SER A 314 19.70 -9.20 -3.21
C SER A 314 20.13 -9.39 -4.67
N LYS A 315 20.66 -8.34 -5.32
CA LYS A 315 21.10 -8.45 -6.73
C LYS A 315 22.27 -9.40 -6.93
N THR A 316 23.21 -9.45 -5.98
CA THR A 316 24.38 -10.34 -6.08
C THR A 316 23.98 -11.79 -5.86
N LEU A 317 23.11 -12.06 -4.89
CA LEU A 317 22.69 -13.42 -4.53
C LEU A 317 21.63 -14.02 -5.48
N ARG A 318 21.10 -13.24 -6.42
CA ARG A 318 20.29 -13.75 -7.53
C ARG A 318 21.10 -14.53 -8.57
N GLU A 319 22.41 -14.36 -8.62
CA GLU A 319 23.27 -15.18 -9.47
C GLU A 319 23.25 -16.64 -8.95
N PRO A 320 22.99 -17.64 -9.80
CA PRO A 320 23.04 -19.06 -9.41
C PRO A 320 24.36 -19.38 -8.70
N ASP A 321 24.32 -20.30 -7.73
CA ASP A 321 25.44 -20.72 -6.88
C ASP A 321 25.86 -19.77 -5.74
N LEU A 322 25.67 -18.46 -5.86
CA LEU A 322 26.12 -17.50 -4.83
C LEU A 322 25.26 -17.50 -3.56
N LEU A 323 23.98 -17.89 -3.66
CA LEU A 323 23.05 -17.92 -2.53
C LEU A 323 23.48 -18.93 -1.45
N HIS A 324 23.83 -20.14 -1.85
CA HIS A 324 24.32 -21.19 -0.93
C HIS A 324 25.74 -20.91 -0.43
N GLN A 325 26.58 -20.31 -1.28
CA GLN A 325 27.97 -19.99 -0.92
C GLN A 325 28.09 -18.90 0.14
N ASN A 326 27.05 -18.07 0.34
CA ASN A 326 27.05 -16.94 1.27
C ASN A 326 26.23 -17.16 2.55
N ALA A 327 25.83 -18.40 2.84
CA ALA A 327 25.03 -18.74 4.02
C ALA A 327 25.71 -18.38 5.37
N GLN A 328 27.03 -18.18 5.37
CA GLN A 328 27.81 -17.80 6.57
C GLN A 328 28.20 -16.32 6.61
N ALA A 329 27.75 -15.50 5.65
CA ALA A 329 27.97 -14.06 5.69
C ALA A 329 26.82 -13.37 6.46
N TYR A 330 27.18 -12.46 7.35
CA TYR A 330 26.24 -11.76 8.23
C TYR A 330 26.40 -10.25 8.15
N VAL A 331 25.34 -9.52 8.50
CA VAL A 331 25.34 -8.06 8.60
C VAL A 331 24.76 -7.62 9.94
N LEU A 332 25.28 -6.53 10.50
CA LEU A 332 24.76 -5.91 11.71
C LEU A 332 23.34 -5.37 11.46
N LEU A 333 22.40 -5.72 12.32
CA LEU A 333 21.01 -5.29 12.28
C LEU A 333 20.69 -4.43 13.50
N ARG A 334 20.03 -3.30 13.27
CA ARG A 334 19.39 -2.48 14.31
C ARG A 334 17.92 -2.35 13.96
N LEU A 335 17.02 -2.77 14.85
CA LEU A 335 15.58 -2.65 14.70
C LEU A 335 15.05 -1.72 15.80
N TYR A 336 14.38 -0.65 15.39
CA TYR A 336 13.77 0.32 16.29
C TYR A 336 12.26 0.20 16.24
N GLN A 337 11.64 -0.10 17.38
CA GLN A 337 10.21 0.05 17.58
C GLN A 337 9.92 1.52 17.93
N LEU A 338 9.14 2.19 17.09
CA LEU A 338 8.81 3.61 17.24
C LEU A 338 7.29 3.77 17.35
N PRO A 339 6.79 4.70 18.19
CA PRO A 339 5.36 4.87 18.38
C PRO A 339 4.69 5.41 17.10
N ARG A 340 3.55 4.80 16.72
CA ARG A 340 2.77 5.13 15.52
C ARG A 340 2.44 6.62 15.41
N GLU A 341 2.18 7.28 16.54
CA GLU A 341 1.73 8.67 16.60
C GLU A 341 2.85 9.70 16.36
N ASN A 342 4.12 9.27 16.26
CA ASN A 342 5.27 10.16 16.18
C ASN A 342 6.05 10.01 14.87
N GLU A 343 5.39 10.20 13.73
CA GLU A 343 6.04 10.20 12.41
C GLU A 343 7.21 11.18 12.32
N GLY A 344 7.13 12.31 13.02
CA GLY A 344 8.21 13.28 13.12
C GLY A 344 9.49 12.70 13.73
N LEU A 345 9.38 11.76 14.67
CA LEU A 345 10.53 11.06 15.24
C LEU A 345 11.18 10.11 14.22
N VAL A 346 10.37 9.35 13.48
CA VAL A 346 10.87 8.46 12.40
C VAL A 346 11.65 9.27 11.36
N GLN A 347 11.12 10.41 10.94
CA GLN A 347 11.82 11.32 10.02
C GLN A 347 13.12 11.84 10.62
N ARG A 348 13.12 12.34 11.87
CA ARG A 348 14.35 12.83 12.53
C ARG A 348 15.42 11.75 12.68
N ILE A 349 15.04 10.54 13.06
CA ILE A 349 15.96 9.39 13.17
C ILE A 349 16.52 9.04 11.78
N THR A 350 15.66 9.00 10.76
CA THR A 350 16.08 8.74 9.38
C THR A 350 17.08 9.80 8.91
N TYR A 351 16.82 11.08 9.20
CA TYR A 351 17.75 12.17 8.89
C TYR A 351 19.07 12.06 9.64
N ALA A 352 19.05 11.86 10.95
CA ALA A 352 20.24 11.79 11.79
C ALA A 352 21.13 10.57 11.47
N THR A 353 20.52 9.40 11.21
CA THR A 353 21.25 8.18 10.85
C THR A 353 21.87 8.27 9.45
N ASN A 354 21.34 9.14 8.57
CA ASN A 354 21.87 9.32 7.22
C ASN A 354 22.81 10.53 7.08
N SER A 355 22.81 11.49 8.02
CA SER A 355 23.62 12.71 7.97
C SER A 355 25.11 12.52 8.27
N GLN A 356 25.54 11.31 8.65
CA GLN A 356 26.96 11.01 8.91
C GLN A 356 27.82 10.95 7.63
N ASN A 357 27.20 10.90 6.43
CA ASN A 357 27.85 11.19 5.14
C ASN A 357 27.16 12.40 4.50
N PRO A 358 27.84 13.19 3.65
CA PRO A 358 27.22 14.33 2.97
C PRO A 358 26.00 13.88 2.15
N VAL A 359 24.80 14.27 2.58
CA VAL A 359 23.56 14.05 1.82
C VAL A 359 23.16 15.36 1.16
N ASP A 360 22.93 15.33 -0.15
CA ASP A 360 22.44 16.49 -0.91
C ASP A 360 21.06 16.90 -0.39
N LEU A 361 20.81 18.19 -0.18
CA LEU A 361 19.54 18.73 0.33
C LEU A 361 18.34 18.25 -0.50
N LYS A 362 18.53 18.02 -1.80
CA LYS A 362 17.46 17.48 -2.66
C LYS A 362 17.08 16.03 -2.30
N ASP A 363 18.04 15.22 -1.86
CA ASP A 363 17.81 13.83 -1.47
C ASP A 363 17.09 13.77 -0.11
N LEU A 364 17.38 14.72 0.79
CA LEU A 364 16.68 14.88 2.08
C LEU A 364 15.20 15.24 1.91
N ARG A 365 14.84 15.98 0.85
CA ARG A 365 13.46 16.40 0.58
C ARG A 365 12.69 15.45 -0.33
N ALA A 366 13.31 14.37 -0.82
CA ALA A 366 12.67 13.50 -1.79
C ALA A 366 11.36 12.85 -1.29
N ASN A 367 11.22 12.65 0.03
CA ASN A 367 10.04 12.07 0.67
C ASN A 367 9.02 13.12 1.17
N ASP A 368 9.28 14.42 0.97
CA ASP A 368 8.33 15.51 1.29
C ASP A 368 7.01 15.29 0.53
N GLU A 369 5.87 15.47 1.18
CA GLU A 369 4.53 15.28 0.59
C GLU A 369 4.36 16.05 -0.73
N ARG A 370 4.96 17.25 -0.83
CA ARG A 370 4.91 18.05 -2.06
C ARG A 370 5.62 17.36 -3.21
N GLN A 371 6.74 16.69 -2.93
CA GLN A 371 7.48 15.95 -3.95
C GLN A 371 6.69 14.74 -4.41
N GLN A 372 6.10 13.97 -3.47
CA GLN A 372 5.26 12.81 -3.78
C GLN A 372 4.06 13.19 -4.65
N ARG A 373 3.38 14.28 -4.29
CA ARG A 373 2.28 14.83 -5.10
C ARG A 373 2.75 15.21 -6.50
N LEU A 374 3.88 15.91 -6.61
CA LEU A 374 4.47 16.28 -7.90
C LEU A 374 4.79 15.05 -8.76
N GLU A 375 5.18 13.93 -8.15
CA GLU A 375 5.46 12.70 -8.89
C GLU A 375 4.24 12.14 -9.56
N MET A 376 3.14 12.07 -8.82
CA MET A 376 1.88 11.59 -9.34
C MET A 376 1.31 12.55 -10.40
N ASP A 377 1.41 13.85 -10.17
CA ASP A 377 0.91 14.86 -11.11
C ASP A 377 1.67 14.81 -12.44
N ILE A 378 2.99 14.69 -12.40
CA ILE A 378 3.83 14.59 -13.60
C ILE A 378 3.62 13.24 -14.31
N GLN A 379 3.42 12.15 -13.55
CA GLN A 379 3.09 10.83 -14.09
C GLN A 379 1.82 10.84 -14.95
N GLN A 380 0.80 11.58 -14.52
CA GLN A 380 -0.45 11.75 -15.28
C GLN A 380 -0.26 12.50 -16.61
N LEU A 381 0.78 13.33 -16.73
CA LEU A 381 1.12 14.04 -17.96
C LEU A 381 1.93 13.17 -18.94
N GLY A 382 2.16 11.90 -18.61
CA GLY A 382 2.97 10.97 -19.40
C GLY A 382 4.47 11.08 -19.18
N PHE A 383 4.89 11.80 -18.13
CA PHE A 383 6.30 11.98 -17.75
C PHE A 383 6.59 11.30 -16.41
N ASN A 384 7.79 10.79 -16.16
CA ASN A 384 8.12 10.23 -14.84
C ASN A 384 8.95 11.23 -14.04
N TYR A 385 8.42 11.74 -12.94
CA TYR A 385 9.20 12.59 -12.05
C TYR A 385 10.09 11.77 -11.11
N ARG A 386 11.39 11.89 -11.28
CA ARG A 386 12.38 11.22 -10.44
C ARG A 386 12.73 12.07 -9.23
N ARG A 387 11.97 11.89 -8.13
CA ARG A 387 12.21 12.53 -6.82
C ARG A 387 13.58 12.16 -6.22
N LYS A 388 13.93 10.88 -6.29
CA LYS A 388 15.16 10.30 -5.77
C LYS A 388 16.14 10.03 -6.92
N ARG A 389 17.46 10.15 -6.67
CA ARG A 389 18.48 9.74 -7.66
C ARG A 389 18.36 8.23 -7.97
N SER A 390 18.53 7.85 -9.23
CA SER A 390 18.56 6.47 -9.69
C SER A 390 19.65 6.28 -10.74
N ASP A 391 20.14 5.05 -10.87
CA ASP A 391 21.21 4.67 -11.82
C ASP A 391 20.65 4.18 -13.17
N THR A 392 19.33 4.19 -13.31
CA THR A 392 18.67 3.95 -14.58
C THR A 392 18.89 5.16 -15.49
N ASN A 393 19.29 4.93 -16.75
CA ASN A 393 19.39 6.00 -17.73
C ASN A 393 18.07 6.80 -17.81
N THR A 394 18.19 8.12 -17.85
CA THR A 394 17.06 9.03 -17.97
C THR A 394 16.45 8.87 -19.35
N ARG A 395 15.16 8.52 -19.41
CA ARG A 395 14.40 8.50 -20.66
C ARG A 395 13.94 9.92 -21.01
N PRO A 396 13.57 10.21 -22.27
CA PRO A 396 13.05 11.52 -22.65
C PRO A 396 11.82 11.97 -21.85
N VAL A 397 11.05 11.01 -21.33
CA VAL A 397 9.87 11.23 -20.48
C VAL A 397 10.23 11.45 -19.01
N ASP A 398 11.48 11.29 -18.60
CA ASP A 398 11.86 11.37 -17.20
C ASP A 398 12.31 12.78 -16.82
N ILE A 399 11.67 13.37 -15.81
CA ILE A 399 11.99 14.69 -15.26
C ILE A 399 12.69 14.49 -13.92
N THR A 400 13.95 14.91 -13.80
CA THR A 400 14.66 14.84 -12.50
C THR A 400 14.28 16.01 -11.60
N SER A 401 14.47 15.87 -10.28
CA SER A 401 14.29 16.97 -9.32
C SER A 401 15.10 18.23 -9.66
N GLY A 402 16.29 18.07 -10.23
CA GLY A 402 17.11 19.19 -10.74
C GLY A 402 16.45 19.90 -11.92
N VAL A 403 15.99 19.15 -12.92
CA VAL A 403 15.31 19.71 -14.10
C VAL A 403 14.00 20.39 -13.71
N ALA A 404 13.22 19.79 -12.80
CA ALA A 404 12.00 20.40 -12.27
C ALA A 404 12.31 21.73 -11.55
N ALA A 405 13.36 21.77 -10.71
CA ALA A 405 13.78 22.98 -10.04
C ALA A 405 14.22 24.08 -11.02
N GLU A 406 15.04 23.73 -12.03
CA GLU A 406 15.46 24.67 -13.08
C GLU A 406 14.26 25.21 -13.87
N ALA A 407 13.29 24.37 -14.22
CA ALA A 407 12.08 24.79 -14.92
C ALA A 407 11.24 25.76 -14.07
N VAL A 408 11.03 25.44 -12.79
CA VAL A 408 10.31 26.31 -11.84
C VAL A 408 11.04 27.64 -11.67
N LEU A 409 12.36 27.62 -11.47
CA LEU A 409 13.17 28.83 -11.32
C LEU A 409 13.18 29.68 -12.59
N SER A 410 13.22 29.05 -13.76
CA SER A 410 13.14 29.73 -15.06
C SER A 410 11.88 30.59 -15.17
N VAL A 411 10.73 30.01 -14.80
CA VAL A 411 9.43 30.68 -14.85
C VAL A 411 9.30 31.70 -13.73
N TRP A 412 9.61 31.30 -12.49
CA TRP A 412 9.40 32.12 -11.30
C TRP A 412 10.28 33.37 -11.30
N ARG A 413 11.56 33.23 -11.68
CA ARG A 413 12.51 34.35 -11.78
C ARG A 413 12.45 35.07 -13.13
N ARG A 414 11.69 34.56 -14.11
CA ARG A 414 11.62 35.06 -15.49
C ARG A 414 13.00 35.20 -16.16
N LYS A 415 13.93 34.32 -15.78
CA LYS A 415 15.33 34.33 -16.27
C LYS A 415 15.78 32.90 -16.61
N PRO A 416 15.24 32.30 -17.69
CA PRO A 416 15.55 30.92 -18.05
C PRO A 416 17.04 30.68 -18.30
N HIS A 417 17.74 31.68 -18.85
CA HIS A 417 19.19 31.63 -19.09
C HIS A 417 20.04 31.59 -17.80
N GLN A 418 19.47 31.95 -16.64
CA GLN A 418 20.18 31.93 -15.34
C GLN A 418 19.75 30.76 -14.45
N ALA A 419 18.72 30.00 -14.84
CA ALA A 419 18.06 29.05 -13.96
C ALA A 419 18.98 27.95 -13.39
N LYS A 420 19.97 27.54 -14.17
CA LYS A 420 20.98 26.55 -13.81
C LYS A 420 22.02 27.06 -12.78
N PHE A 421 22.06 28.37 -12.53
CA PHE A 421 23.04 29.03 -11.67
C PHE A 421 22.45 29.61 -10.38
N PHE A 422 21.13 29.46 -10.16
CA PHE A 422 20.46 29.92 -8.95
C PHE A 422 20.54 28.95 -7.79
#